data_AF-A0A960IHS4-F1
#
_entry.id   AF-A0A960IHS4-F1
#
_cell.length_a   1.000
_cell.length_b   1.000
_cell.length_c   1.000
_cell.angle_alpha   90.00
_cell.angle_beta   90.00
_cell.angle_gamma   90.00
#
_symmetry.space_group_name_H-M   'P 1'
#
loop_
_entity.id
_entity.type
_entity.pdbx_description
1 polymer ?
#
loop_
_entity_poly.entity_id
_entity_poly.type
_entity_poly.pdbx_seq_one_letter_code
_entity_poly.pdbx_strand_id
1 'polypeptide(L)'
;IDPTGRHAPEWHEDRAAHELAAATPVDVPREVAVDEDLPPTTGTLTGAVREDESADPLPGTWVLAIGPRSVRATTAGPDGAYTFAGLAPGTYRTAYLDADGGRAVEYSGDSPDYAGATGHGVTAGARTTVDASLDAPRCGDPGAPEVCLPAVPVPLAGPGWSRYQVAAGAHSASVTRGATATNPLAAFTTVAGRRYHFLFDASAAYVLTDPTQPEDQFDWNKLPGLSDCGSIDLSQNGWMFAWRWRTDLEPRRLEITAYANNAGTHLTPPQPLVTLTQAQLDDPVPLWFDLGISTDRQRYEFRVAGPGSRSASVTLPRQCAGGSTASLKWASGLYFGGTSTAPTPVTGWINEV
;
A
#
# COMPACT_ATOMS: atom_id res chain seq x y z
N ILE A 1 19.20 -42.95 -14.28
CA ILE A 1 18.03 -43.10 -13.36
C ILE A 1 18.27 -42.23 -12.13
N ASP A 2 17.30 -41.41 -11.74
CA ASP A 2 17.32 -40.64 -10.48
C ASP A 2 16.55 -41.40 -9.37
N PRO A 3 17.22 -41.84 -8.29
CA PRO A 3 16.58 -42.59 -7.21
C PRO A 3 15.57 -41.77 -6.39
N THR A 4 15.56 -40.44 -6.52
CA THR A 4 14.58 -39.57 -5.86
C THR A 4 13.26 -39.45 -6.63
N GLY A 5 13.23 -39.91 -7.89
CA GLY A 5 12.07 -39.83 -8.79
C GLY A 5 11.76 -38.41 -9.30
N ARG A 6 12.65 -37.44 -9.08
CA ARG A 6 12.47 -36.05 -9.53
C ARG A 6 12.77 -35.85 -11.01
N HIS A 7 13.49 -36.80 -11.62
CA HIS A 7 13.80 -36.80 -13.04
C HIS A 7 13.40 -38.13 -13.68
N ALA A 8 12.96 -38.07 -14.93
CA ALA A 8 12.56 -39.25 -15.67
C ALA A 8 13.81 -40.09 -15.99
N PRO A 9 13.71 -41.42 -16.03
CA PRO A 9 14.81 -42.24 -16.48
C PRO A 9 15.02 -42.07 -17.99
N GLU A 10 16.28 -42.09 -18.40
CA GLU A 10 16.70 -42.18 -19.80
C GLU A 10 17.98 -43.03 -19.91
N TRP A 11 18.28 -43.44 -21.13
CA TRP A 11 19.55 -44.02 -21.54
C TRP A 11 20.46 -42.91 -22.08
N HIS A 12 21.77 -43.18 -22.10
CA HIS A 12 22.82 -42.28 -22.59
C HIS A 12 22.44 -41.59 -23.92
N GLU A 13 22.80 -40.30 -24.05
CA GLU A 13 22.49 -39.41 -25.18
C GLU A 13 20.97 -39.15 -25.33
N ASP A 14 20.31 -38.75 -24.24
CA ASP A 14 18.88 -38.35 -24.19
C ASP A 14 17.91 -39.41 -24.75
N ARG A 15 18.24 -40.70 -24.64
CA ARG A 15 17.43 -41.78 -25.21
C ARG A 15 16.33 -42.20 -24.26
N ALA A 16 15.07 -42.15 -24.71
CA ALA A 16 13.94 -42.42 -23.83
C ALA A 16 14.02 -43.82 -23.20
N ALA A 17 13.60 -43.98 -21.94
CA ALA A 17 13.77 -45.23 -21.19
C ALA A 17 13.20 -46.50 -21.87
N HIS A 18 12.22 -46.36 -22.77
CA HIS A 18 11.65 -47.49 -23.51
C HIS A 18 12.44 -47.86 -24.78
N GLU A 19 13.46 -47.09 -25.15
CA GLU A 19 14.24 -47.23 -26.39
C GLU A 19 15.60 -47.92 -26.16
N LEU A 20 15.72 -48.83 -25.20
CA LEU A 20 16.99 -49.50 -24.88
C LEU A 20 17.67 -50.12 -26.11
N ALA A 21 16.90 -50.70 -27.03
CA ALA A 21 17.45 -51.32 -28.23
C ALA A 21 18.12 -50.33 -29.20
N ALA A 22 17.78 -49.04 -29.11
CA ALA A 22 18.35 -47.95 -29.90
C ALA A 22 19.35 -47.09 -29.12
N ALA A 23 19.58 -47.39 -27.84
CA ALA A 23 20.51 -46.65 -27.00
C ALA A 23 21.96 -46.85 -27.47
N THR A 24 22.75 -45.78 -27.44
CA THR A 24 24.17 -45.81 -27.78
C THR A 24 24.93 -46.55 -26.69
N PRO A 25 25.62 -47.67 -26.99
CA PRO A 25 26.47 -48.35 -26.01
C PRO A 25 27.66 -47.47 -25.62
N VAL A 26 28.03 -47.50 -24.35
CA VAL A 26 29.25 -46.86 -23.84
C VAL A 26 30.34 -47.92 -23.70
N ASP A 27 31.40 -47.83 -24.50
CA ASP A 27 32.56 -48.72 -24.40
C ASP A 27 33.47 -48.27 -23.26
N VAL A 28 33.70 -49.13 -22.25
CA VAL A 28 34.49 -48.80 -21.05
C VAL A 28 35.78 -49.65 -20.98
N PRO A 29 36.88 -49.25 -21.64
CA PRO A 29 38.14 -50.01 -21.61
C PRO A 29 38.89 -49.93 -20.27
N ARG A 30 38.65 -48.89 -19.47
CA ARG A 30 39.11 -48.79 -18.08
C ARG A 30 38.17 -47.92 -17.24
N GLU A 31 38.00 -46.67 -17.64
CA GLU A 31 37.11 -45.68 -17.01
C GLU A 31 36.70 -44.65 -18.08
N VAL A 32 35.40 -44.32 -18.12
CA VAL A 32 34.82 -43.30 -18.99
C VAL A 32 33.85 -42.49 -18.14
N ALA A 33 33.94 -41.17 -18.22
CA ALA A 33 32.97 -40.26 -17.61
C ALA A 33 31.86 -39.95 -18.63
N VAL A 34 30.62 -40.04 -18.18
CA VAL A 34 29.41 -39.70 -18.95
C VAL A 34 28.56 -38.82 -18.06
N ASP A 35 28.24 -37.63 -18.54
CA ASP A 35 27.39 -36.66 -17.86
C ASP A 35 26.07 -36.54 -18.63
N GLU A 36 24.94 -36.64 -17.94
CA GLU A 36 23.59 -36.58 -18.52
C GLU A 36 22.71 -35.66 -17.66
N ASP A 37 21.87 -34.88 -18.31
CA ASP A 37 20.91 -33.98 -17.67
C ASP A 37 19.50 -34.59 -17.75
N LEU A 38 19.15 -35.41 -16.75
CA LEU A 38 17.86 -36.09 -16.74
C LEU A 38 16.69 -35.08 -16.75
N PRO A 39 15.65 -35.28 -17.59
CA PRO A 39 14.54 -34.35 -17.66
C PRO A 39 13.70 -34.42 -16.38
N PRO A 40 13.32 -33.28 -15.77
CA PRO A 40 12.51 -33.25 -14.57
C PRO A 40 11.13 -33.89 -14.80
N THR A 41 10.55 -34.49 -13.76
CA THR A 41 9.18 -35.06 -13.78
C THR A 41 8.13 -34.10 -13.24
N THR A 42 8.56 -32.94 -12.73
CA THR A 42 7.72 -31.98 -12.02
C THR A 42 7.96 -30.57 -12.52
N GLY A 43 6.95 -29.70 -12.36
CA GLY A 43 7.02 -28.28 -12.66
C GLY A 43 7.05 -27.42 -11.40
N THR A 44 7.22 -26.12 -11.62
CA THR A 44 7.18 -25.10 -10.57
C THR A 44 6.06 -24.11 -10.84
N LEU A 45 5.27 -23.78 -9.82
CA LEU A 45 4.32 -22.66 -9.85
C LEU A 45 4.82 -21.56 -8.92
N THR A 46 4.94 -20.34 -9.43
CA THR A 46 5.36 -19.15 -8.67
C THR A 46 4.33 -18.04 -8.81
N GLY A 47 4.44 -17.00 -8.00
CA GLY A 47 3.62 -15.80 -8.13
C GLY A 47 3.95 -14.78 -7.06
N ALA A 48 3.30 -13.62 -7.14
CA ALA A 48 3.23 -12.63 -6.09
C ALA A 48 1.77 -12.34 -5.71
N VAL A 49 1.53 -12.13 -4.42
CA VAL A 49 0.26 -11.62 -3.89
C VAL A 49 0.44 -10.15 -3.54
N ARG A 50 -0.42 -9.31 -4.11
CA ARG A 50 -0.46 -7.87 -3.89
C ARG A 50 -1.84 -7.43 -3.47
N GLU A 51 -1.94 -6.24 -2.93
CA GLU A 51 -3.21 -5.57 -2.72
C GLU A 51 -3.60 -4.82 -4.00
N ASP A 52 -4.86 -4.93 -4.44
CA ASP A 52 -5.29 -4.51 -5.78
C ASP A 52 -5.15 -3.01 -6.03
N GLU A 53 -5.44 -2.18 -5.03
CA GLU A 53 -5.44 -0.73 -5.18
C GLU A 53 -4.02 -0.17 -5.06
N SER A 54 -3.22 -0.64 -4.10
CA SER A 54 -1.89 -0.09 -3.85
C SER A 54 -0.74 -0.77 -4.59
N ALA A 55 -0.98 -1.97 -5.13
CA ALA A 55 0.04 -2.91 -5.59
C ALA A 55 1.09 -3.29 -4.52
N ASP A 56 0.89 -2.94 -3.25
CA ASP A 56 1.80 -3.30 -2.18
C ASP A 56 1.79 -4.82 -1.99
N PRO A 57 2.95 -5.44 -1.68
CA PRO A 57 3.00 -6.86 -1.40
C PRO A 57 2.19 -7.21 -0.16
N LEU A 58 1.53 -8.37 -0.18
CA LEU A 58 0.77 -8.92 0.95
C LEU A 58 1.53 -10.10 1.59
N PRO A 59 2.52 -9.84 2.45
CA PRO A 59 3.27 -10.90 3.12
C PRO A 59 2.39 -11.68 4.09
N GLY A 60 2.70 -12.95 4.31
CA GLY A 60 1.94 -13.81 5.22
C GLY A 60 0.65 -14.39 4.63
N THR A 61 0.20 -13.93 3.45
CA THR A 61 -0.94 -14.53 2.74
C THR A 61 -0.73 -16.02 2.54
N TRP A 62 -1.72 -16.83 2.93
CA TRP A 62 -1.71 -18.26 2.67
C TRP A 62 -2.13 -18.51 1.23
N VAL A 63 -1.26 -19.17 0.49
CA VAL A 63 -1.52 -19.56 -0.90
C VAL A 63 -1.68 -21.07 -0.95
N LEU A 64 -2.75 -21.54 -1.59
CA LEU A 64 -2.99 -22.95 -1.86
C LEU A 64 -2.87 -23.21 -3.34
N ALA A 65 -2.13 -24.24 -3.75
CA ALA A 65 -2.16 -24.81 -5.09
C ALA A 65 -3.03 -26.07 -5.08
N ILE A 66 -4.19 -25.99 -5.73
CA ILE A 66 -5.19 -27.06 -5.79
C ILE A 66 -5.08 -27.75 -7.14
N GLY A 67 -4.41 -28.89 -7.15
CA GLY A 67 -4.20 -29.71 -8.34
C GLY A 67 -5.17 -30.89 -8.42
N PRO A 68 -5.04 -31.72 -9.48
CA PRO A 68 -5.97 -32.82 -9.74
C PRO A 68 -5.88 -33.96 -8.72
N ARG A 69 -4.76 -34.08 -7.99
CA ARG A 69 -4.50 -35.18 -7.05
C ARG A 69 -3.98 -34.73 -5.68
N SER A 70 -3.76 -33.44 -5.49
CA SER A 70 -3.18 -32.91 -4.26
C SER A 70 -3.53 -31.45 -4.06
N VAL A 71 -3.54 -31.03 -2.80
CA VAL A 71 -3.52 -29.64 -2.39
C VAL A 71 -2.21 -29.39 -1.66
N ARG A 72 -1.53 -28.30 -2.01
CA ARG A 72 -0.34 -27.84 -1.29
C ARG A 72 -0.57 -26.42 -0.82
N ALA A 73 -0.01 -26.07 0.33
CA ALA A 73 -0.07 -24.72 0.88
C ALA A 73 1.34 -24.17 1.05
N THR A 74 1.48 -22.86 0.91
CA THR A 74 2.67 -22.07 1.22
C THR A 74 2.24 -20.69 1.71
N THR A 75 3.19 -19.89 2.20
CA THR A 75 2.94 -18.51 2.63
C THR A 75 3.73 -17.54 1.77
N ALA A 76 3.11 -16.42 1.39
CA ALA A 76 3.78 -15.33 0.70
C ALA A 76 4.88 -14.70 1.59
N GLY A 77 6.05 -14.45 1.00
CA GLY A 77 7.19 -13.81 1.67
C GLY A 77 7.01 -12.30 1.88
N PRO A 78 8.01 -11.61 2.46
CA PRO A 78 7.98 -10.16 2.73
C PRO A 78 7.70 -9.27 1.50
N ASP A 79 8.03 -9.76 0.31
CA ASP A 79 7.81 -9.11 -0.99
C ASP A 79 6.54 -9.62 -1.70
N GLY A 80 5.69 -10.38 -1.00
CA GLY A 80 4.47 -10.99 -1.53
C GLY A 80 4.72 -12.23 -2.38
N ALA A 81 5.98 -12.61 -2.64
CA ALA A 81 6.30 -13.71 -3.53
C ALA A 81 6.05 -15.08 -2.87
N TYR A 82 5.62 -16.06 -3.68
CA TYR A 82 5.44 -17.44 -3.26
C TYR A 82 5.94 -18.43 -4.33
N THR A 83 6.21 -19.66 -3.91
CA THR A 83 6.69 -20.73 -4.79
C THR A 83 6.20 -22.10 -4.34
N PHE A 84 5.72 -22.89 -5.31
CA PHE A 84 5.47 -24.32 -5.22
C PHE A 84 6.38 -25.05 -6.18
N ALA A 85 7.43 -25.69 -5.67
CA ALA A 85 8.28 -26.59 -6.44
C ALA A 85 7.75 -28.04 -6.38
N GLY A 86 8.12 -28.84 -7.37
CA GLY A 86 7.83 -30.29 -7.35
C GLY A 86 6.36 -30.63 -7.60
N LEU A 87 5.63 -29.78 -8.34
CA LEU A 87 4.24 -30.06 -8.71
C LEU A 87 4.19 -31.06 -9.86
N ALA A 88 3.34 -32.07 -9.74
CA ALA A 88 3.09 -32.98 -10.85
C ALA A 88 2.45 -32.22 -12.02
N PRO A 89 2.75 -32.57 -13.28
CA PRO A 89 2.12 -31.92 -14.42
C PRO A 89 0.59 -32.02 -14.37
N GLY A 90 -0.09 -30.92 -14.68
CA GLY A 90 -1.55 -30.83 -14.64
C GLY A 90 -2.07 -29.41 -14.48
N THR A 91 -3.38 -29.25 -14.41
CA THR A 91 -4.03 -27.95 -14.20
C THR A 91 -4.25 -27.69 -12.71
N TYR A 92 -3.73 -26.56 -12.24
CA TYR A 92 -3.87 -26.09 -10.86
C TYR A 92 -4.75 -24.84 -10.80
N ARG A 93 -5.56 -24.72 -9.77
CA ARG A 93 -6.14 -23.44 -9.34
C ARG A 93 -5.43 -22.98 -8.09
N THR A 94 -5.32 -21.68 -7.88
CA THR A 94 -4.79 -21.13 -6.63
C THR A 94 -5.91 -20.53 -5.79
N ALA A 95 -5.75 -20.57 -4.48
CA ALA A 95 -6.59 -19.87 -3.53
C ALA A 95 -5.70 -19.04 -2.61
N TYR A 96 -6.17 -17.85 -2.24
CA TYR A 96 -5.47 -16.86 -1.46
C TYR A 96 -6.31 -16.56 -0.22
N LEU A 97 -5.70 -16.70 0.96
CA LEU A 97 -6.37 -16.45 2.23
C LEU A 97 -5.53 -15.49 3.05
N ASP A 98 -6.18 -14.45 3.53
CA ASP A 98 -5.59 -13.52 4.49
C ASP A 98 -5.51 -14.19 5.86
N ALA A 99 -4.29 -14.45 6.33
CA ALA A 99 -4.03 -15.13 7.59
C ALA A 99 -4.35 -14.24 8.80
N ASP A 100 -4.28 -12.91 8.63
CA ASP A 100 -4.59 -11.93 9.67
C ASP A 100 -6.10 -11.63 9.72
N GLY A 101 -6.84 -12.06 8.69
CA GLY A 101 -8.29 -11.86 8.55
C GLY A 101 -8.64 -10.48 8.01
N GLY A 102 -9.88 -10.32 7.52
CA GLY A 102 -10.36 -9.08 6.94
C GLY A 102 -10.68 -9.16 5.46
N ARG A 103 -9.99 -10.04 4.71
CA ARG A 103 -10.27 -10.29 3.30
C ARG A 103 -11.06 -11.58 3.12
N ALA A 104 -11.96 -11.57 2.14
CA ALA A 104 -12.58 -12.80 1.68
C ALA A 104 -11.53 -13.73 1.04
N VAL A 105 -11.83 -15.04 1.04
CA VAL A 105 -11.01 -15.98 0.25
C VAL A 105 -11.22 -15.68 -1.22
N GLU A 106 -10.13 -15.57 -1.96
CA GLU A 106 -10.14 -15.36 -3.40
C GLU A 106 -9.42 -16.51 -4.10
N TYR A 107 -9.88 -16.87 -5.29
CA TYR A 107 -9.28 -17.89 -6.14
C TYR A 107 -8.74 -17.26 -7.43
N SER A 108 -7.78 -17.94 -8.07
CA SER A 108 -7.12 -17.47 -9.30
C SER A 108 -8.09 -16.87 -10.32
N GLY A 109 -7.74 -15.70 -10.84
CA GLY A 109 -8.56 -14.96 -11.81
C GLY A 109 -9.72 -14.20 -11.17
N ASP A 110 -9.52 -13.65 -9.97
CA ASP A 110 -10.48 -12.81 -9.26
C ASP A 110 -11.84 -13.49 -9.05
N SER A 111 -11.80 -14.76 -8.63
CA SER A 111 -13.00 -15.57 -8.42
C SER A 111 -13.28 -15.75 -6.92
N PRO A 112 -14.51 -15.50 -6.45
CA PRO A 112 -14.86 -15.71 -5.04
C PRO A 112 -15.00 -17.20 -4.67
N ASP A 113 -14.96 -18.10 -5.66
CA ASP A 113 -15.08 -19.54 -5.45
C ASP A 113 -14.21 -20.37 -6.40
N TYR A 114 -14.09 -21.67 -6.09
CA TYR A 114 -13.31 -22.62 -6.87
C TYR A 114 -13.88 -22.88 -8.28
N ALA A 115 -15.19 -22.77 -8.47
CA ALA A 115 -15.84 -23.13 -9.73
C ALA A 115 -15.56 -22.08 -10.81
N GLY A 116 -15.52 -20.79 -10.45
CA GLY A 116 -15.15 -19.69 -11.33
C GLY A 116 -13.64 -19.52 -11.55
N ALA A 117 -12.81 -20.16 -10.72
CA ALA A 117 -11.38 -19.94 -10.72
C ALA A 117 -10.68 -20.40 -12.01
N THR A 118 -9.77 -19.55 -12.50
CA THR A 118 -8.92 -19.79 -13.66
C THR A 118 -7.93 -20.91 -13.38
N GLY A 119 -7.81 -21.87 -14.30
CA GLY A 119 -6.85 -22.97 -14.20
C GLY A 119 -5.52 -22.65 -14.89
N HIS A 120 -4.42 -23.05 -14.26
CA HIS A 120 -3.05 -22.84 -14.72
C HIS A 120 -2.38 -24.18 -15.03
N GLY A 121 -1.90 -24.34 -16.26
CA GLY A 121 -1.19 -25.55 -16.67
C GLY A 121 0.24 -25.56 -16.14
N VAL A 122 0.57 -26.54 -15.32
CA VAL A 122 1.94 -26.83 -14.87
C VAL A 122 2.50 -27.96 -15.71
N THR A 123 3.67 -27.75 -16.31
CA THR A 123 4.38 -28.73 -17.13
C THR A 123 5.72 -29.08 -16.48
N ALA A 124 6.19 -30.31 -16.66
CA ALA A 124 7.47 -30.75 -16.14
C ALA A 124 8.62 -29.88 -16.67
N GLY A 125 9.54 -29.47 -15.77
CA GLY A 125 10.67 -28.60 -16.08
C GLY A 125 10.33 -27.13 -16.33
N ALA A 126 9.05 -26.79 -16.46
CA ALA A 126 8.62 -25.42 -16.69
C ALA A 126 8.30 -24.69 -15.38
N ARG A 127 8.43 -23.37 -15.43
CA ARG A 127 7.90 -22.44 -14.42
C ARG A 127 6.62 -21.80 -14.96
N THR A 128 5.56 -21.85 -14.15
CA THR A 128 4.28 -21.18 -14.39
C THR A 128 4.13 -20.06 -13.38
N THR A 129 3.87 -18.83 -13.83
CA THR A 129 3.64 -17.68 -12.94
C THR A 129 2.15 -17.39 -12.83
N VAL A 130 1.67 -17.19 -11.61
CA VAL A 130 0.28 -16.88 -11.28
C VAL A 130 0.29 -15.78 -10.23
N ASP A 131 0.12 -14.53 -10.64
CA ASP A 131 0.02 -13.42 -9.70
C ASP A 131 -1.44 -13.21 -9.25
N ALA A 132 -1.62 -12.63 -8.07
CA ALA A 132 -2.92 -12.24 -7.56
C ALA A 132 -2.88 -10.86 -6.92
N SER A 133 -3.98 -10.14 -7.08
CA SER A 133 -4.24 -8.84 -6.47
C SER A 133 -5.52 -8.98 -5.66
N LEU A 134 -5.45 -8.78 -4.34
CA LEU A 134 -6.59 -8.96 -3.44
C LEU A 134 -7.18 -7.61 -3.02
N ASP A 135 -8.51 -7.55 -2.95
CA ASP A 135 -9.28 -6.39 -2.46
C ASP A 135 -9.00 -6.06 -0.99
N ALA A 136 -8.79 -4.77 -0.69
CA ALA A 136 -8.55 -4.30 0.68
C ALA A 136 -9.81 -4.40 1.57
N PRO A 137 -9.68 -4.84 2.85
CA PRO A 137 -10.83 -4.91 3.78
C PRO A 137 -11.51 -3.55 3.97
N ARG A 138 -12.81 -3.46 3.68
CA ARG A 138 -13.63 -2.26 3.87
C ARG A 138 -14.55 -2.35 5.08
N CYS A 139 -14.96 -1.21 5.58
CA CYS A 139 -15.95 -1.13 6.64
C CYS A 139 -17.30 -1.68 6.19
N GLY A 140 -17.78 -2.68 6.92
CA GLY A 140 -19.01 -3.41 6.61
C GLY A 140 -18.76 -4.76 5.93
N ASP A 141 -17.54 -5.06 5.50
CA ASP A 141 -17.22 -6.36 4.92
C ASP A 141 -17.30 -7.48 5.97
N PRO A 142 -17.78 -8.68 5.58
CA PRO A 142 -17.74 -9.83 6.46
C PRO A 142 -16.31 -10.13 6.94
N GLY A 143 -16.08 -10.05 8.25
CA GLY A 143 -14.77 -10.30 8.84
C GLY A 143 -13.81 -9.11 8.84
N ALA A 144 -14.27 -7.91 8.43
CA ALA A 144 -13.47 -6.70 8.49
C ALA A 144 -12.90 -6.45 9.91
N PRO A 145 -11.65 -5.97 10.03
CA PRO A 145 -11.05 -5.67 11.33
C PRO A 145 -11.83 -4.58 12.08
N GLU A 146 -11.71 -4.55 13.41
CA GLU A 146 -12.38 -3.58 14.30
C GLU A 146 -12.09 -2.12 13.89
N VAL A 147 -10.92 -1.89 13.30
CA VAL A 147 -10.58 -0.66 12.56
C VAL A 147 -10.46 -1.00 11.08
N CYS A 148 -11.56 -0.83 10.35
CA CYS A 148 -11.67 -1.08 8.92
C CYS A 148 -11.40 0.18 8.08
N LEU A 149 -11.08 0.01 6.78
CA LEU A 149 -10.93 1.12 5.85
C LEU A 149 -12.32 1.64 5.41
N PRO A 150 -12.59 2.95 5.42
CA PRO A 150 -13.79 3.48 4.79
C PRO A 150 -13.77 3.19 3.28
N ALA A 151 -14.93 3.22 2.61
CA ALA A 151 -14.98 3.06 1.16
C ALA A 151 -14.30 4.26 0.46
N VAL A 152 -13.52 3.99 -0.60
CA VAL A 152 -12.98 5.02 -1.50
C VAL A 152 -14.11 5.60 -2.36
N PRO A 153 -14.22 6.92 -2.53
CA PRO A 153 -15.04 7.49 -3.58
C PRO A 153 -14.37 7.32 -4.95
N VAL A 154 -15.05 6.60 -5.85
CA VAL A 154 -14.62 6.34 -7.23
C VAL A 154 -15.48 7.18 -8.20
N PRO A 155 -14.90 7.79 -9.26
CA PRO A 155 -13.48 7.75 -9.65
C PRO A 155 -12.57 8.62 -8.76
N LEU A 156 -11.33 8.15 -8.56
CA LEU A 156 -10.26 8.90 -7.90
C LEU A 156 -9.99 10.21 -8.64
N ALA A 157 -9.75 11.28 -7.89
CA ALA A 157 -9.53 12.62 -8.44
C ALA A 157 -10.61 13.07 -9.46
N GLY A 158 -11.82 12.51 -9.38
CA GLY A 158 -12.94 12.76 -10.29
C GLY A 158 -13.77 13.99 -9.96
N PRO A 159 -14.98 14.13 -10.54
CA PRO A 159 -15.85 15.30 -10.35
C PRO A 159 -16.22 15.62 -8.90
N GLY A 160 -16.22 14.61 -8.02
CA GLY A 160 -16.47 14.77 -6.58
C GLY A 160 -15.24 15.19 -5.76
N TRP A 161 -14.07 15.30 -6.39
CA TRP A 161 -12.83 15.71 -5.75
C TRP A 161 -12.48 17.15 -6.12
N SER A 162 -11.82 17.86 -5.20
CA SER A 162 -11.26 19.18 -5.45
C SER A 162 -9.74 19.10 -5.46
N ARG A 163 -9.09 19.88 -6.33
CA ARG A 163 -7.63 19.93 -6.45
C ARG A 163 -7.07 21.12 -5.71
N TYR A 164 -6.16 20.87 -4.78
CA TYR A 164 -5.26 21.88 -4.23
C TYR A 164 -4.04 22.02 -5.13
N GLN A 165 -3.59 23.26 -5.31
CA GLN A 165 -2.32 23.55 -5.96
C GLN A 165 -1.61 24.70 -5.23
N VAL A 166 -0.49 24.39 -4.56
CA VAL A 166 0.50 25.38 -4.13
C VAL A 166 1.35 25.72 -5.35
N ALA A 167 1.34 26.99 -5.77
CA ALA A 167 2.20 27.43 -6.86
C ALA A 167 3.67 27.47 -6.42
N ALA A 168 4.61 27.36 -7.36
CA ALA A 168 6.01 27.66 -7.08
C ALA A 168 6.13 29.09 -6.54
N GLY A 169 6.93 29.29 -5.50
CA GLY A 169 7.04 30.58 -4.81
C GLY A 169 5.89 30.91 -3.85
N ALA A 170 4.99 29.96 -3.56
CA ALA A 170 3.89 30.17 -2.62
C ALA A 170 3.95 29.20 -1.41
N HIS A 171 3.27 29.59 -0.34
CA HIS A 171 2.98 28.71 0.79
C HIS A 171 1.56 28.13 0.72
N SER A 172 0.57 28.94 0.39
CA SER A 172 -0.85 28.53 0.41
C SER A 172 -1.31 28.00 -0.93
N ALA A 173 -2.12 26.95 -0.92
CA ALA A 173 -2.74 26.42 -2.11
C ALA A 173 -3.92 27.26 -2.60
N SER A 174 -4.05 27.35 -3.93
CA SER A 174 -5.32 27.63 -4.59
C SER A 174 -6.17 26.36 -4.65
N VAL A 175 -7.49 26.50 -4.79
CA VAL A 175 -8.43 25.38 -4.92
C VAL A 175 -9.15 25.44 -6.25
N THR A 176 -9.12 24.34 -6.99
CA THR A 176 -10.00 24.10 -8.13
C THR A 176 -11.02 23.04 -7.74
N ARG A 177 -12.29 23.43 -7.60
CA ARG A 177 -13.36 22.54 -7.17
C ARG A 177 -13.83 21.65 -8.33
N GLY A 178 -13.99 20.35 -8.07
CA GLY A 178 -14.60 19.44 -9.04
C GLY A 178 -16.07 19.77 -9.31
N ALA A 179 -16.58 19.34 -10.46
CA ALA A 179 -17.91 19.74 -10.93
C ALA A 179 -19.07 19.36 -9.99
N THR A 180 -18.91 18.29 -9.20
CA THR A 180 -19.91 17.82 -8.22
C THR A 180 -19.41 17.93 -6.78
N ALA A 181 -18.19 18.41 -6.57
CA ALA A 181 -17.62 18.57 -5.24
C ALA A 181 -18.31 19.73 -4.50
N THR A 182 -18.71 19.53 -3.25
CA THR A 182 -19.28 20.59 -2.39
C THR A 182 -18.23 21.21 -1.46
N ASN A 183 -17.08 20.56 -1.32
CA ASN A 183 -15.97 20.93 -0.44
C ASN A 183 -14.64 20.92 -1.23
N PRO A 184 -13.57 21.59 -0.75
CA PRO A 184 -13.54 22.42 0.45
C PRO A 184 -14.38 23.69 0.31
N LEU A 185 -14.92 24.16 1.42
CA LEU A 185 -15.53 25.47 1.53
C LEU A 185 -14.46 26.52 1.75
N ALA A 186 -14.64 27.70 1.16
CA ALA A 186 -13.74 28.83 1.45
C ALA A 186 -13.93 29.28 2.91
N ALA A 187 -12.85 29.74 3.54
CA ALA A 187 -12.81 30.18 4.94
C ALA A 187 -13.16 29.07 5.95
N PHE A 188 -13.31 29.45 7.22
CA PHE A 188 -13.54 28.51 8.31
C PHE A 188 -14.98 28.02 8.36
N THR A 189 -15.16 26.73 8.64
CA THR A 189 -16.47 26.14 8.97
C THR A 189 -16.46 25.54 10.37
N THR A 190 -17.64 25.37 10.97
CA THR A 190 -17.76 24.86 12.35
C THR A 190 -18.17 23.39 12.32
N VAL A 191 -17.38 22.51 12.96
CA VAL A 191 -17.58 21.06 12.93
C VAL A 191 -17.23 20.41 14.28
N ALA A 192 -17.66 19.16 14.49
CA ALA A 192 -17.29 18.36 15.68
C ALA A 192 -16.02 17.51 15.49
N GLY A 193 -15.54 17.44 14.26
CA GLY A 193 -14.43 16.61 13.79
C GLY A 193 -14.47 16.63 12.27
N ARG A 194 -13.48 16.03 11.61
CA ARG A 194 -13.47 15.97 10.14
C ARG A 194 -12.88 14.66 9.65
N ARG A 195 -13.55 14.07 8.67
CA ARG A 195 -13.01 13.02 7.82
C ARG A 195 -12.82 13.57 6.42
N TYR A 196 -11.74 13.16 5.79
CA TYR A 196 -11.50 13.47 4.40
C TYR A 196 -10.59 12.43 3.76
N HIS A 197 -10.74 12.27 2.46
CA HIS A 197 -9.80 11.58 1.61
C HIS A 197 -8.80 12.57 1.05
N PHE A 198 -7.53 12.19 0.98
CA PHE A 198 -6.51 12.99 0.31
C PHE A 198 -5.62 12.12 -0.57
N LEU A 199 -5.34 12.60 -1.77
CA LEU A 199 -4.46 11.97 -2.75
C LEU A 199 -3.21 12.82 -2.91
N PHE A 200 -2.06 12.28 -2.55
CA PHE A 200 -0.75 12.84 -2.90
C PHE A 200 -0.33 12.32 -4.26
N ASP A 201 0.34 13.13 -5.06
CA ASP A 201 0.98 12.70 -6.32
C ASP A 201 2.49 12.96 -6.28
N ALA A 202 3.16 12.64 -7.39
CA ALA A 202 4.60 12.83 -7.58
C ALA A 202 5.09 14.27 -7.31
N SER A 203 4.24 15.29 -7.38
CA SER A 203 4.64 16.67 -7.08
C SER A 203 4.98 16.91 -5.61
N ALA A 204 4.54 16.01 -4.70
CA ALA A 204 4.90 16.05 -3.30
C ALA A 204 6.36 15.64 -3.04
N ALA A 205 7.05 15.06 -4.04
CA ALA A 205 8.49 14.80 -3.98
C ALA A 205 9.28 16.02 -4.46
N TYR A 206 9.67 16.90 -3.52
CA TYR A 206 10.33 18.18 -3.83
C TYR A 206 11.76 18.28 -3.29
N VAL A 207 12.58 19.12 -3.91
CA VAL A 207 13.91 19.50 -3.42
C VAL A 207 14.02 21.03 -3.40
N LEU A 208 14.36 21.59 -2.24
CA LEU A 208 14.74 22.99 -2.12
C LEU A 208 16.22 23.11 -2.47
N THR A 209 16.53 23.77 -3.58
CA THR A 209 17.90 23.98 -4.04
C THR A 209 18.58 25.20 -3.40
N ASP A 210 17.79 26.17 -2.95
CA ASP A 210 18.25 27.39 -2.28
C ASP A 210 17.28 27.75 -1.13
N PRO A 211 17.29 26.97 -0.03
CA PRO A 211 16.35 27.18 1.06
C PRO A 211 16.71 28.43 1.87
N THR A 212 15.69 29.17 2.31
CA THR A 212 15.82 30.34 3.19
C THR A 212 16.49 29.98 4.51
N GLN A 213 16.13 28.83 5.11
CA GLN A 213 16.86 28.20 6.20
C GLN A 213 17.19 26.75 5.83
N PRO A 214 18.39 26.22 6.16
CA PRO A 214 18.80 24.87 5.78
C PRO A 214 17.80 23.77 6.18
N GLU A 215 17.12 23.93 7.31
CA GLU A 215 16.13 23.00 7.83
C GLU A 215 14.79 23.00 7.06
N ASP A 216 14.50 24.02 6.24
CA ASP A 216 13.22 24.16 5.55
C ASP A 216 12.91 22.96 4.63
N GLN A 217 13.92 22.26 4.11
CA GLN A 217 13.73 21.04 3.30
C GLN A 217 12.93 19.97 4.07
N PHE A 218 13.08 19.91 5.38
CA PHE A 218 12.46 18.91 6.24
C PHE A 218 11.42 19.49 7.20
N ASP A 219 11.07 20.77 7.03
CA ASP A 219 9.95 21.33 7.78
C ASP A 219 8.63 20.67 7.34
N TRP A 220 7.68 20.67 8.25
CA TRP A 220 6.40 20.04 8.06
C TRP A 220 5.51 20.90 7.16
N ASN A 221 5.11 20.40 6.00
CA ASN A 221 3.98 20.91 5.25
C ASN A 221 2.68 20.50 5.94
N LYS A 222 1.60 21.27 5.81
CA LYS A 222 0.35 21.03 6.54
C LYS A 222 -0.79 20.67 5.59
N LEU A 223 -1.54 19.63 5.95
CA LEU A 223 -2.84 19.28 5.37
C LEU A 223 -3.95 20.10 6.06
N PRO A 224 -5.20 20.06 5.55
CA PRO A 224 -6.34 20.69 6.21
C PRO A 224 -6.47 20.30 7.68
N GLY A 225 -6.94 21.24 8.50
CA GLY A 225 -6.85 21.13 9.95
C GLY A 225 -8.00 21.77 10.71
N LEU A 226 -8.09 21.44 11.99
CA LEU A 226 -9.05 22.01 12.93
C LEU A 226 -8.32 22.98 13.88
N SER A 227 -8.98 24.06 14.26
CA SER A 227 -8.55 24.96 15.34
C SER A 227 -9.47 24.78 16.56
N ASP A 228 -8.84 24.71 17.73
CA ASP A 228 -9.49 24.59 19.04
C ASP A 228 -9.40 25.91 19.83
N CYS A 229 -9.84 25.89 21.08
CA CYS A 229 -9.71 27.00 22.04
C CYS A 229 -10.44 28.29 21.62
N GLY A 230 -11.36 28.20 20.66
CA GLY A 230 -11.97 29.38 20.04
C GLY A 230 -11.01 30.19 19.16
N SER A 231 -9.80 29.68 18.90
CA SER A 231 -8.85 30.28 17.97
C SER A 231 -9.32 30.06 16.52
N ILE A 232 -8.94 30.99 15.65
CA ILE A 232 -8.94 30.79 14.20
C ILE A 232 -7.52 30.59 13.67
N ASP A 233 -6.52 30.92 14.46
CA ASP A 233 -5.13 30.72 14.10
C ASP A 233 -4.71 29.29 14.42
N LEU A 234 -4.50 28.50 13.36
CA LEU A 234 -4.03 27.12 13.44
C LEU A 234 -2.60 27.04 14.01
N SER A 235 -1.78 28.08 13.89
CA SER A 235 -0.43 28.11 14.46
C SER A 235 -0.46 28.13 15.99
N GLN A 236 -1.54 28.63 16.59
CA GLN A 236 -1.68 28.72 18.05
C GLN A 236 -2.25 27.44 18.64
N ASN A 237 -3.45 27.04 18.20
CA ASN A 237 -4.19 25.91 18.77
C ASN A 237 -4.83 25.03 17.69
N GLY A 238 -4.11 24.81 16.58
CA GLY A 238 -4.55 23.96 15.49
C GLY A 238 -4.03 22.53 15.59
N TRP A 239 -4.74 21.56 15.03
CA TRP A 239 -4.23 20.22 14.80
C TRP A 239 -4.67 19.67 13.44
N MET A 240 -3.75 18.95 12.78
CA MET A 240 -3.85 18.52 11.40
C MET A 240 -2.87 17.38 11.14
N PHE A 241 -2.94 16.79 9.96
CA PHE A 241 -1.83 15.98 9.48
C PHE A 241 -0.77 16.87 8.84
N ALA A 242 0.48 16.48 8.97
CA ALA A 242 1.61 17.11 8.32
C ALA A 242 2.35 16.11 7.43
N TRP A 243 3.09 16.63 6.44
CA TRP A 243 3.85 15.81 5.52
C TRP A 243 5.17 16.48 5.13
N ARG A 244 6.15 15.69 4.69
CA ARG A 244 7.43 16.18 4.15
C ARG A 244 8.09 15.14 3.26
N TRP A 245 8.91 15.58 2.32
CA TRP A 245 9.74 14.69 1.50
C TRP A 245 11.12 14.52 2.11
N ARG A 246 11.51 13.27 2.39
CA ARG A 246 12.79 12.92 3.03
C ARG A 246 13.84 12.56 1.99
N THR A 247 14.61 13.56 1.58
CA THR A 247 15.73 13.42 0.64
C THR A 247 16.97 12.78 1.25
N ASP A 248 17.07 12.76 2.58
CA ASP A 248 18.17 12.20 3.37
C ASP A 248 18.08 10.69 3.61
N LEU A 249 17.00 10.05 3.14
CA LEU A 249 16.76 8.63 3.29
C LEU A 249 16.96 7.89 1.97
N GLU A 250 17.40 6.63 2.06
CA GLU A 250 17.53 5.73 0.92
C GLU A 250 16.73 4.43 1.21
N PRO A 251 15.62 4.16 0.49
CA PRO A 251 15.02 5.02 -0.53
C PRO A 251 14.37 6.27 0.08
N ARG A 252 14.34 7.35 -0.72
CA ARG A 252 13.61 8.58 -0.39
C ARG A 252 12.12 8.30 -0.29
N ARG A 253 11.44 9.01 0.59
CA ARG A 253 10.02 8.79 0.88
C ARG A 253 9.33 10.03 1.40
N LEU A 254 8.03 10.10 1.16
CA LEU A 254 7.13 11.03 1.81
C LEU A 254 6.86 10.51 3.22
N GLU A 255 7.00 11.34 4.23
CA GLU A 255 6.53 11.06 5.58
C GLU A 255 5.23 11.82 5.83
N ILE A 256 4.25 11.15 6.43
CA ILE A 256 3.00 11.74 6.91
C ILE A 256 2.91 11.52 8.42
N THR A 257 2.57 12.55 9.18
CA THR A 257 2.52 12.51 10.65
C THR A 257 1.33 13.29 11.22
N ALA A 258 1.06 13.07 12.50
CA ALA A 258 0.18 13.93 13.29
C ALA A 258 0.92 15.20 13.70
N TYR A 259 0.26 16.35 13.60
CA TYR A 259 0.84 17.64 13.94
C TYR A 259 -0.19 18.49 14.70
N ALA A 260 0.20 18.97 15.89
CA ALA A 260 -0.63 19.86 16.68
C ALA A 260 0.17 21.05 17.19
N ASN A 261 -0.53 22.15 17.42
CA ASN A 261 -0.02 23.32 18.09
C ASN A 261 -0.78 23.50 19.40
N ASN A 262 -0.06 23.63 20.51
CA ASN A 262 -0.63 23.99 21.80
C ASN A 262 0.01 25.31 22.25
N ALA A 263 -0.78 26.39 22.20
CA ALA A 263 -0.31 27.76 22.44
C ALA A 263 0.99 28.10 21.67
N GLY A 264 1.04 27.75 20.38
CA GLY A 264 2.20 28.00 19.52
C GLY A 264 3.30 26.95 19.60
N THR A 265 3.21 25.98 20.52
CA THR A 265 4.21 24.90 20.65
C THR A 265 3.85 23.75 19.73
N HIS A 266 4.74 23.40 18.81
CA HIS A 266 4.56 22.29 17.88
C HIS A 266 4.69 20.94 18.59
N LEU A 267 3.80 20.01 18.26
CA LEU A 267 3.76 18.65 18.78
C LEU A 267 3.67 17.67 17.62
N THR A 268 4.56 16.69 17.60
CA THR A 268 4.55 15.57 16.65
C THR A 268 4.99 14.29 17.37
N PRO A 269 4.50 13.10 16.96
CA PRO A 269 5.08 11.84 17.43
C PRO A 269 6.54 11.70 16.96
N PRO A 270 7.35 10.84 17.62
CA PRO A 270 8.76 10.65 17.28
C PRO A 270 8.99 9.92 15.95
N GLN A 271 7.99 9.19 15.45
CA GLN A 271 8.03 8.47 14.17
C GLN A 271 6.87 8.95 13.28
N PRO A 272 7.03 8.95 11.95
CA PRO A 272 5.92 9.20 11.05
C PRO A 272 4.84 8.11 11.18
N LEU A 273 3.61 8.45 10.85
CA LEU A 273 2.47 7.53 10.88
C LEU A 273 2.42 6.64 9.65
N VAL A 274 2.62 7.24 8.48
CA VAL A 274 2.61 6.55 7.17
C VAL A 274 3.75 7.13 6.33
N THR A 275 4.33 6.29 5.48
CA THR A 275 5.30 6.73 4.48
C THR A 275 4.88 6.29 3.08
N LEU A 276 5.11 7.13 2.07
CA LEU A 276 4.89 6.80 0.67
C LEU A 276 6.21 6.81 -0.10
N THR A 277 6.45 5.79 -0.90
CA THR A 277 7.60 5.72 -1.83
C THR A 277 7.36 6.58 -3.06
N GLN A 278 8.42 6.84 -3.85
CA GLN A 278 8.25 7.53 -5.13
C GLN A 278 7.26 6.82 -6.06
N ALA A 279 7.36 5.49 -6.19
CA ALA A 279 6.46 4.71 -7.04
C ALA A 279 4.98 4.87 -6.63
N GLN A 280 4.71 4.93 -5.32
CA GLN A 280 3.36 5.14 -4.79
C GLN A 280 2.86 6.58 -4.97
N LEU A 281 3.75 7.55 -5.25
CA LEU A 281 3.35 8.90 -5.64
C LEU A 281 3.14 9.02 -7.16
N ASP A 282 3.85 8.20 -7.94
CA ASP A 282 3.70 8.12 -9.39
C ASP A 282 2.40 7.39 -9.78
N ASP A 283 1.96 6.43 -8.96
CA ASP A 283 0.66 5.74 -9.06
C ASP A 283 -0.16 5.91 -7.76
N PRO A 284 -0.84 7.06 -7.60
CA PRO A 284 -1.33 7.48 -6.31
C PRO A 284 -2.65 6.81 -5.93
N VAL A 285 -2.73 6.40 -4.65
CA VAL A 285 -3.96 5.94 -4.01
C VAL A 285 -4.43 6.89 -2.92
N PRO A 286 -5.75 7.03 -2.68
CA PRO A 286 -6.24 7.94 -1.66
C PRO A 286 -5.92 7.42 -0.26
N LEU A 287 -5.58 8.33 0.63
CA LEU A 287 -5.51 8.07 2.06
C LEU A 287 -6.72 8.67 2.77
N TRP A 288 -7.23 7.96 3.78
CA TRP A 288 -8.27 8.41 4.69
C TRP A 288 -7.65 9.10 5.88
N PHE A 289 -8.18 10.27 6.24
CA PHE A 289 -7.78 11.01 7.42
C PHE A 289 -8.99 11.26 8.30
N ASP A 290 -8.85 11.00 9.60
CA ASP A 290 -9.82 11.32 10.63
C ASP A 290 -9.12 12.16 11.73
N LEU A 291 -9.72 13.31 12.02
CA LEU A 291 -9.34 14.20 13.10
C LEU A 291 -10.49 14.28 14.10
N GLY A 292 -10.22 13.85 15.34
CA GLY A 292 -11.19 13.83 16.42
C GLY A 292 -10.64 14.36 17.74
N ILE A 293 -11.50 14.34 18.76
CA ILE A 293 -11.14 14.59 20.16
C ILE A 293 -11.52 13.35 20.95
N SER A 294 -10.63 12.92 21.84
CA SER A 294 -10.86 11.76 22.70
C SER A 294 -12.09 11.93 23.58
N THR A 295 -12.68 10.81 23.99
CA THR A 295 -13.87 10.79 24.86
C THR A 295 -13.64 11.49 26.21
N ASP A 296 -12.44 11.36 26.77
CA ASP A 296 -11.98 12.07 27.98
C ASP A 296 -11.66 13.57 27.74
N ARG A 297 -11.73 14.01 26.48
CA ARG A 297 -11.47 15.37 25.99
C ARG A 297 -10.05 15.89 26.21
N GLN A 298 -9.12 15.03 26.62
CA GLN A 298 -7.73 15.41 26.94
C GLN A 298 -6.80 15.35 25.73
N ARG A 299 -7.23 14.76 24.62
CA ARG A 299 -6.34 14.45 23.49
C ARG A 299 -6.99 14.75 22.14
N TYR A 300 -6.15 15.18 21.20
CA TYR A 300 -6.47 15.14 19.78
C TYR A 300 -6.22 13.74 19.26
N GLU A 301 -7.17 13.18 18.52
CA GLU A 301 -7.08 11.86 17.90
C GLU A 301 -6.79 12.01 16.40
N PHE A 302 -5.81 11.26 15.93
CA PHE A 302 -5.42 11.19 14.53
C PHE A 302 -5.54 9.74 14.08
N ARG A 303 -6.28 9.50 13.01
CA ARG A 303 -6.26 8.22 12.30
C ARG A 303 -5.97 8.48 10.83
N VAL A 304 -4.97 7.79 10.30
CA VAL A 304 -4.71 7.73 8.87
C VAL A 304 -4.85 6.29 8.44
N ALA A 305 -5.49 6.08 7.31
CA ALA A 305 -5.61 4.78 6.70
C ALA A 305 -5.39 4.90 5.19
N GLY A 306 -5.12 3.79 4.52
CA GLY A 306 -4.82 3.75 3.10
C GLY A 306 -4.85 2.31 2.61
N PRO A 307 -4.98 2.09 1.29
CA PRO A 307 -4.74 0.76 0.73
C PRO A 307 -3.29 0.33 1.06
N GLY A 308 -3.04 -0.98 1.13
CA GLY A 308 -1.71 -1.56 1.37
C GLY A 308 -1.13 -1.32 2.76
N SER A 309 -1.69 -1.90 3.83
CA SER A 309 -1.16 -1.83 5.22
C SER A 309 -0.82 -0.41 5.74
N ARG A 310 -1.27 0.65 5.06
CA ARG A 310 -1.00 2.06 5.38
C ARG A 310 -2.01 2.56 6.40
N SER A 311 -2.00 1.98 7.60
CA SER A 311 -2.90 2.38 8.69
C SER A 311 -2.14 2.69 9.96
N ALA A 312 -2.42 3.84 10.56
CA ALA A 312 -1.86 4.22 11.84
C ALA A 312 -2.81 5.14 12.61
N SER A 313 -2.72 5.10 13.94
CA SER A 313 -3.40 6.06 14.80
C SER A 313 -2.47 6.53 15.92
N VAL A 314 -2.68 7.77 16.35
CA VAL A 314 -1.94 8.35 17.47
C VAL A 314 -2.79 9.41 18.15
N THR A 315 -2.42 9.75 19.38
CA THR A 315 -2.99 10.88 20.09
C THR A 315 -1.93 11.89 20.48
N LEU A 316 -2.25 13.18 20.39
CA LEU A 316 -1.43 14.27 20.95
C LEU A 316 -2.19 14.98 22.08
N PRO A 317 -1.50 15.56 23.08
CA PRO A 317 -2.15 16.34 24.13
C PRO A 317 -2.99 17.49 23.57
N ARG A 318 -4.21 17.66 24.08
CA ARG A 318 -5.09 18.76 23.72
C ARG A 318 -4.94 19.92 24.70
N GLN A 319 -4.75 21.14 24.19
CA GLN A 319 -4.62 22.33 25.04
C GLN A 319 -5.90 22.66 25.82
N CYS A 320 -7.07 22.59 25.16
CA CYS A 320 -8.31 23.11 25.69
C CYS A 320 -9.30 22.03 26.09
N ALA A 321 -8.95 21.20 27.07
CA ALA A 321 -9.80 20.09 27.53
C ALA A 321 -11.24 20.50 27.92
N GLY A 322 -11.41 21.69 28.49
CA GLY A 322 -12.73 22.26 28.85
C GLY A 322 -13.49 22.92 27.69
N GLY A 323 -12.87 23.07 26.51
CA GLY A 323 -13.47 23.70 25.34
C GLY A 323 -14.46 22.80 24.60
N SER A 324 -15.28 23.42 23.74
CA SER A 324 -16.26 22.70 22.90
C SER A 324 -15.58 21.64 22.04
N THR A 325 -16.20 20.46 21.93
CA THR A 325 -15.81 19.41 20.98
C THR A 325 -16.71 19.39 19.74
N ALA A 326 -17.72 20.26 19.69
CA ALA A 326 -18.72 20.30 18.62
C ALA A 326 -18.66 21.59 17.78
N SER A 327 -17.76 22.52 18.15
CA SER A 327 -17.69 23.85 17.56
C SER A 327 -16.27 24.23 17.13
N LEU A 328 -15.53 23.24 16.65
CA LEU A 328 -14.15 23.38 16.18
C LEU A 328 -14.15 24.10 14.84
N LYS A 329 -13.09 24.86 14.56
CA LYS A 329 -12.96 25.63 13.31
C LYS A 329 -12.15 24.84 12.29
N TRP A 330 -12.80 24.34 11.25
CA TRP A 330 -12.16 23.66 10.12
C TRP A 330 -11.59 24.66 9.13
N ALA A 331 -10.29 24.58 8.90
CA ALA A 331 -9.60 25.28 7.83
C ALA A 331 -9.20 24.28 6.75
N SER A 332 -9.84 24.41 5.59
CA SER A 332 -9.42 23.73 4.37
C SER A 332 -8.16 24.37 3.80
N GLY A 333 -7.29 23.57 3.20
CA GLY A 333 -6.13 24.05 2.47
C GLY A 333 -4.94 23.11 2.56
N LEU A 334 -4.04 23.23 1.59
CA LEU A 334 -2.72 22.64 1.61
C LEU A 334 -1.71 23.77 1.80
N TYR A 335 -0.76 23.59 2.72
CA TYR A 335 0.22 24.62 3.07
C TYR A 335 1.65 24.07 3.01
N PHE A 336 2.52 24.73 2.27
CA PHE A 336 3.96 24.44 2.24
C PHE A 336 4.64 25.10 3.44
N GLY A 337 5.26 24.29 4.29
CA GLY A 337 5.89 24.68 5.54
C GLY A 337 7.20 25.44 5.35
N GLY A 338 7.80 25.81 6.48
CA GLY A 338 9.06 26.51 6.55
C GLY A 338 8.95 28.00 6.25
N THR A 339 10.11 28.64 6.23
CA THR A 339 10.26 30.01 5.72
C THR A 339 10.46 30.06 4.21
N SER A 340 10.89 28.94 3.62
CA SER A 340 10.98 28.75 2.17
C SER A 340 9.61 28.46 1.56
N THR A 341 9.41 28.96 0.35
CA THR A 341 8.21 28.67 -0.46
C THR A 341 8.40 27.41 -1.32
N ALA A 342 7.30 26.86 -1.84
CA ALA A 342 7.36 25.67 -2.70
C ALA A 342 8.30 25.89 -3.91
N PRO A 343 9.27 24.98 -4.17
CA PRO A 343 10.24 25.14 -5.27
C PRO A 343 9.61 24.87 -6.65
N THR A 344 8.59 24.02 -6.68
CA THR A 344 7.81 23.64 -7.84
C THR A 344 6.33 23.64 -7.46
N PRO A 345 5.40 23.65 -8.42
CA PRO A 345 4.00 23.43 -8.10
C PRO A 345 3.80 22.12 -7.34
N VAL A 346 3.05 22.15 -6.24
CA VAL A 346 2.67 20.98 -5.44
C VAL A 346 1.16 20.83 -5.48
N THR A 347 0.71 19.63 -5.78
CA THR A 347 -0.69 19.28 -5.98
C THR A 347 -1.14 18.19 -5.02
N GLY A 348 -2.44 18.20 -4.75
CA GLY A 348 -3.13 17.12 -4.05
C GLY A 348 -4.62 17.22 -4.27
N TRP A 349 -5.33 16.11 -4.17
CA TRP A 349 -6.79 16.08 -4.33
C TRP A 349 -7.43 15.75 -3.00
N ILE A 350 -8.53 16.44 -2.71
CA ILE A 350 -9.30 16.23 -1.50
C ILE A 350 -10.75 15.91 -1.83
N ASN A 351 -11.32 15.00 -1.06
CA ASN A 351 -12.76 14.76 -0.99
C ASN A 351 -13.14 14.71 0.50
N GLU A 352 -13.90 15.70 0.96
CA GLU A 352 -14.34 15.78 2.36
C GLU A 352 -15.69 15.08 2.52
N VAL A 353 -15.78 14.15 3.48
CA VAL A 353 -16.93 13.26 3.70
C VAL A 353 -17.63 13.47 5.03
#